data_AF-A0A645GHY7-F1
#
_entry.id   AF-A0A645GHY7-F1
#
_cell.length_a   1.000
_cell.length_b   1.000
_cell.length_c   1.000
_cell.angle_alpha   90.00
_cell.angle_beta   90.00
_cell.angle_gamma   90.00
#
_symmetry.space_group_name_H-M   'P 1'
#
loop_
_entity.id
_entity.type
_entity.pdbx_description
1 polymer ?
#
loop_
_entity_poly.entity_id
_entity_poly.type
_entity_poly.pdbx_seq_one_letter_code
_entity_poly.pdbx_strand_id
1 'polypeptide(L)'
;MPRALADAGFLETAFRLFLQPEFPGWVNWLRQGATTLWGNWHGEASRNHIMFGDVSAWCFRYLGGLVPDEAHPGFSAVTLRPRPVPQLSFFRMHHDTPHGRIAVEWTNRDGEFQVNATVPDGIGFHLETEEK
;
A
#
# COMPACT_ATOMS: atom_id res chain seq x y z
N MET A 1 10.32 8.87 -0.08
CA MET A 1 11.22 7.90 0.58
C MET A 1 10.66 6.48 0.56
N PRO A 2 9.44 6.18 1.08
CA PRO A 2 8.96 4.79 1.16
C PRO A 2 8.81 4.10 -0.19
N ARG A 3 8.38 4.84 -1.23
CA ARG A 3 8.30 4.33 -2.62
C ARG A 3 9.68 3.92 -3.15
N ALA A 4 10.65 4.82 -3.10
CA ALA A 4 12.02 4.57 -3.56
C ALA A 4 12.68 3.38 -2.85
N LEU A 5 12.47 3.21 -1.54
CA LEU A 5 12.94 2.03 -0.80
C LEU A 5 12.29 0.75 -1.34
N ALA A 6 10.97 0.75 -1.51
CA ALA A 6 10.25 -0.42 -2.01
C ALA A 6 10.62 -0.80 -3.45
N ASP A 7 10.88 0.20 -4.30
CA ASP A 7 11.34 0.02 -5.68
C ASP A 7 12.78 -0.53 -5.72
N ALA A 8 13.63 -0.15 -4.76
CA ALA A 8 14.99 -0.69 -4.60
C ALA A 8 15.04 -2.04 -3.86
N GLY A 9 13.91 -2.72 -3.65
CA GLY A 9 13.86 -4.03 -3.00
C GLY A 9 13.79 -4.00 -1.46
N PHE A 10 13.78 -2.82 -0.85
CA PHE A 10 13.70 -2.64 0.61
C PHE A 10 12.27 -2.45 1.11
N LEU A 11 11.34 -3.27 0.63
CA LEU A 11 9.91 -3.18 0.96
C LEU A 11 9.65 -3.25 2.48
N GLU A 12 10.24 -4.22 3.16
CA GLU A 12 10.07 -4.37 4.61
C GLU A 12 10.58 -3.14 5.36
N THR A 13 11.73 -2.60 4.94
CA THR A 13 12.30 -1.39 5.56
C THR A 13 11.40 -0.18 5.36
N ALA A 14 10.84 -0.03 4.14
CA ALA A 14 9.86 1.01 3.85
C ALA A 14 8.62 0.88 4.74
N PHE A 15 8.13 -0.33 4.98
CA PHE A 15 6.97 -0.54 5.84
C PHE A 15 7.27 -0.25 7.32
N ARG A 16 8.44 -0.66 7.81
CA ARG A 16 8.88 -0.34 9.18
C ARG A 16 8.96 1.16 9.44
N LEU A 17 9.26 1.97 8.42
CA LEU A 17 9.26 3.44 8.54
C LEU A 17 7.87 3.99 8.91
N PHE A 18 6.78 3.40 8.42
CA PHE A 18 5.43 3.81 8.82
C PHE A 18 5.06 3.37 10.23
N LEU A 19 5.60 2.23 10.68
CA LEU A 19 5.27 1.59 11.95
C LEU A 19 6.12 2.08 13.13
N GLN A 20 7.28 2.68 12.86
CA GLN A 20 8.17 3.14 13.91
C GLN A 20 7.44 4.19 14.78
N PRO A 21 7.47 4.05 16.12
CA PRO A 21 6.67 4.89 17.00
C PRO A 21 7.38 6.13 17.58
N GLU A 22 8.68 6.27 17.36
CA GLU A 22 9.47 7.40 17.81
C GLU A 22 9.22 8.65 16.95
N PHE A 23 9.55 9.81 17.53
CA PHE A 23 9.53 11.06 16.78
C PHE A 23 10.69 11.08 15.77
N PRO A 24 10.48 11.49 14.51
CA PRO A 24 9.21 11.87 13.87
C PRO A 24 8.49 10.69 13.17
N GLY A 25 7.17 10.52 13.31
CA GLY A 25 6.46 9.44 12.60
C GLY A 25 4.92 9.41 12.76
N TRP A 26 4.25 8.58 11.95
CA TRP A 26 2.80 8.42 11.97
C TRP A 26 2.30 7.75 13.25
N VAL A 27 2.96 6.68 13.71
CA VAL A 27 2.59 6.01 14.98
C VAL A 27 2.85 6.94 16.18
N ASN A 28 3.85 7.81 16.09
CA ASN A 28 4.07 8.86 17.09
C ASN A 28 2.86 9.81 17.19
N TRP A 29 2.25 10.21 16.07
CA TRP A 29 1.00 10.98 16.07
C TRP A 29 -0.18 10.19 16.65
N LEU A 30 -0.32 8.91 16.29
CA LEU A 30 -1.37 8.05 16.85
C LEU A 30 -1.28 7.95 18.38
N ARG A 31 -0.05 7.81 18.92
CA ARG A 31 0.19 7.81 20.37
C ARG A 31 -0.19 9.13 21.05
N GLN A 32 -0.23 10.22 20.32
CA GLN A 32 -0.67 11.54 20.79
C GLN A 32 -2.17 11.80 20.55
N GLY A 33 -2.92 10.80 20.09
CA GLY A 33 -4.36 10.90 19.86
C GLY A 33 -4.76 11.54 18.52
N ALA A 34 -3.86 11.57 17.53
CA ALA A 34 -4.21 12.05 16.20
C ALA A 34 -5.26 11.15 15.53
N THR A 35 -6.33 11.75 15.02
CA THR A 35 -7.36 11.09 14.19
C THR A 35 -7.30 11.48 12.71
N THR A 36 -6.44 12.45 12.39
CA THR A 36 -6.16 12.99 11.05
C THR A 36 -4.65 13.18 10.89
N LEU A 37 -4.19 13.43 9.67
CA LEU A 37 -2.78 13.71 9.38
C LEU A 37 -2.44 15.17 9.75
N TRP A 38 -1.26 15.42 10.30
CA TRP A 38 -0.83 16.77 10.72
C TRP A 38 0.08 17.42 9.67
N GLY A 39 0.17 18.75 9.67
CA GLY A 39 0.93 19.55 8.71
C GLY A 39 2.43 19.57 8.99
N ASN A 40 2.85 19.19 10.20
CA ASN A 40 4.24 18.98 10.57
C ASN A 40 4.35 17.91 11.66
N TRP A 41 5.54 17.34 11.84
CA TRP A 41 5.78 16.26 12.80
C TRP A 41 5.57 16.70 14.26
N HIS A 42 5.89 17.95 14.58
CA HIS A 42 5.75 18.51 15.93
C HIS A 42 4.29 18.79 16.35
N GLY A 43 3.34 18.83 15.42
CA GLY A 43 1.92 19.09 15.71
C GLY A 43 1.59 20.55 16.07
N GLU A 44 2.46 21.47 15.69
CA GLU A 44 2.32 22.93 15.88
C GLU A 44 1.58 23.60 14.72
N ALA A 45 1.50 22.93 13.56
CA ALA A 45 0.74 23.37 12.40
C ALA A 45 -0.69 22.80 12.41
N SER A 46 -1.42 22.94 11.29
CA SER A 46 -2.72 22.30 11.11
C SER A 46 -2.66 20.82 11.47
N ARG A 47 -3.62 20.33 12.24
CA ARG A 47 -3.75 18.90 12.58
C ARG A 47 -4.64 18.15 11.60
N ASN A 48 -4.97 18.75 10.46
CA ASN A 48 -5.74 18.13 9.38
C ASN A 48 -5.16 18.57 8.03
N HIS A 49 -4.10 17.89 7.59
CA HIS A 49 -3.34 18.23 6.40
C HIS A 49 -2.84 16.98 5.67
N ILE A 50 -3.14 16.86 4.37
CA ILE A 50 -2.99 15.62 3.60
C ILE A 50 -1.56 15.30 3.12
N MET A 51 -0.61 16.22 3.25
CA MET A 51 0.74 16.09 2.65
C MET A 51 1.48 14.80 3.04
N PHE A 52 1.22 14.25 4.24
CA PHE A 52 1.79 12.97 4.70
C PHE A 52 0.90 11.75 4.43
N GLY A 53 -0.03 11.87 3.47
CA GLY A 53 -1.02 10.83 3.13
C GLY A 53 -0.53 9.75 2.18
N ASP A 54 0.72 9.82 1.71
CA ASP A 54 1.30 8.84 0.76
C ASP A 54 1.26 7.41 1.30
N VAL A 55 1.22 7.20 2.62
CA VAL A 55 1.05 5.89 3.25
C VAL A 55 -0.16 5.12 2.68
N SER A 56 -1.26 5.81 2.36
CA SER A 56 -2.44 5.19 1.78
C SER A 56 -2.14 4.64 0.37
N ALA A 57 -1.65 5.50 -0.53
CA ALA A 57 -1.29 5.10 -1.89
C ALA A 57 -0.19 4.02 -1.91
N TRP A 58 0.75 4.10 -0.95
CA TRP A 58 1.80 3.12 -0.79
C TRP A 58 1.24 1.74 -0.44
N CYS A 59 0.29 1.64 0.50
CA CYS A 59 -0.35 0.37 0.83
C CYS A 59 -1.05 -0.26 -0.39
N PHE A 60 -1.76 0.53 -1.20
CA PHE A 60 -2.43 0.01 -2.41
C PHE A 60 -1.44 -0.51 -3.45
N ARG A 61 -0.41 0.28 -3.75
CA ARG A 61 0.57 -0.03 -4.80
C ARG A 61 1.52 -1.17 -4.41
N TYR A 62 1.97 -1.21 -3.16
CA TYR A 62 3.05 -2.11 -2.74
C TYR A 62 2.53 -3.33 -1.96
N LEU A 63 1.69 -3.14 -0.94
CA LEU A 63 1.12 -4.29 -0.21
C LEU A 63 0.05 -4.97 -1.06
N GLY A 64 -0.89 -4.19 -1.60
CA GLY A 64 -1.93 -4.69 -2.51
C GLY A 64 -1.41 -5.04 -3.89
N GLY A 65 -0.26 -4.48 -4.29
CA GLY A 65 0.35 -4.80 -5.57
C GLY A 65 -0.37 -4.24 -6.79
N LEU A 66 -1.32 -3.32 -6.64
CA LEU A 66 -2.06 -2.78 -7.77
C LEU A 66 -1.27 -1.66 -8.44
N VAL A 67 -0.72 -1.98 -9.61
CA VAL A 67 0.08 -1.05 -10.41
C VAL A 67 -0.68 -0.78 -11.71
N PRO A 68 -1.22 0.44 -11.90
CA PRO A 68 -1.81 0.83 -13.19
C PRO A 68 -0.77 0.77 -14.30
N ASP A 69 -1.17 0.29 -15.49
CA ASP A 69 -0.32 0.36 -16.67
C ASP A 69 -0.37 1.78 -17.27
N GLU A 70 0.76 2.47 -17.32
CA GLU A 70 0.85 3.82 -17.85
C GLU A 70 0.60 3.87 -19.38
N ALA A 71 0.81 2.76 -20.10
CA ALA A 71 0.47 2.65 -21.52
C ALA A 71 -1.05 2.49 -21.76
N HIS A 72 -1.79 2.06 -20.74
CA HIS A 72 -3.24 1.81 -20.77
C HIS A 72 -3.92 2.55 -19.61
N PRO A 73 -4.04 3.90 -19.71
CA PRO A 73 -4.49 4.73 -18.60
C PRO A 73 -5.94 4.44 -18.19
N GLY A 74 -6.32 4.95 -17.00
CA GLY A 74 -7.69 4.81 -16.48
C GLY A 74 -7.97 3.43 -15.86
N PHE A 75 -6.94 2.66 -15.53
CA PHE A 75 -7.06 1.25 -15.08
C PHE A 75 -7.66 0.33 -16.16
N SER A 76 -7.45 0.65 -17.44
CA SER A 76 -7.83 -0.25 -18.54
C SER A 76 -6.89 -1.46 -18.66
N ALA A 77 -5.65 -1.33 -18.16
CA ALA A 77 -4.83 -2.48 -17.78
C ALA A 77 -4.08 -2.25 -16.46
N VAL A 78 -3.79 -3.35 -15.75
CA VAL A 78 -3.08 -3.33 -14.47
C VAL A 78 -2.09 -4.48 -14.35
N THR A 79 -1.01 -4.26 -13.60
CA THR A 79 -0.21 -5.34 -13.02
C THR A 79 -0.66 -5.55 -11.58
N LEU A 80 -0.90 -6.82 -11.23
CA LEU A 80 -1.11 -7.25 -9.86
C LEU A 80 0.18 -7.93 -9.38
N ARG A 81 0.88 -7.27 -8.45
CA ARG A 81 2.11 -7.77 -7.83
C ARG A 81 1.99 -7.67 -6.30
N PRO A 82 1.18 -8.51 -5.64
CA PRO A 82 0.99 -8.41 -4.19
C PRO A 82 2.29 -8.73 -3.46
N ARG A 83 2.74 -7.85 -2.56
CA ARG A 83 4.04 -8.00 -1.89
C ARG A 83 3.84 -8.11 -0.37
N PRO A 84 3.92 -9.33 0.19
CA PRO A 84 3.77 -9.51 1.63
C PRO A 84 4.97 -8.93 2.39
N VAL A 85 4.72 -8.54 3.63
CA VAL A 85 5.76 -8.09 4.58
C VAL A 85 5.61 -8.88 5.88
N PRO A 86 6.71 -9.20 6.60
CA PRO A 86 6.65 -10.04 7.81
C PRO A 86 5.76 -9.47 8.94
N GLN A 87 5.52 -8.17 8.94
CA GLN A 87 4.71 -7.47 9.93
C GLN A 87 3.20 -7.72 9.77
N LEU A 88 2.77 -8.28 8.64
CA LEU A 88 1.36 -8.48 8.30
C LEU A 88 1.12 -9.95 7.96
N SER A 89 0.13 -10.56 8.62
CA SER A 89 -0.33 -11.92 8.30
C SER A 89 -1.40 -11.95 7.21
N PHE A 90 -1.97 -10.79 6.87
CA PHE A 90 -2.92 -10.63 5.78
C PHE A 90 -3.00 -9.16 5.36
N PHE A 91 -3.51 -8.92 4.15
CA PHE A 91 -3.86 -7.60 3.66
C PHE A 91 -5.05 -7.70 2.70
N ARG A 92 -5.91 -6.67 2.71
CA ARG A 92 -7.06 -6.58 1.81
C ARG A 92 -7.20 -5.15 1.32
N MET A 93 -7.41 -4.99 0.01
CA MET A 93 -7.77 -3.72 -0.58
C MET A 93 -8.77 -3.93 -1.72
N HIS A 94 -9.48 -2.86 -2.04
CA HIS A 94 -10.20 -2.75 -3.30
C HIS A 94 -10.12 -1.32 -3.82
N HIS A 95 -10.15 -1.19 -5.14
CA HIS A 95 -10.23 0.08 -5.83
C HIS A 95 -11.39 0.04 -6.82
N ASP A 96 -12.34 0.95 -6.66
CA ASP A 96 -13.45 1.12 -7.58
C ASP A 96 -12.99 1.99 -8.74
N THR A 97 -12.83 1.37 -9.90
CA THR A 97 -12.41 2.04 -11.15
C THR A 97 -13.63 2.35 -12.02
N PRO A 98 -13.49 3.17 -13.07
CA PRO A 98 -14.55 3.34 -14.08
C PRO A 98 -14.98 2.03 -14.75
N HIS A 99 -14.14 1.00 -14.73
CA HIS A 99 -14.36 -0.31 -15.34
C HIS A 99 -14.89 -1.36 -14.34
N GLY A 100 -15.10 -0.98 -13.08
CA GLY A 100 -15.55 -1.87 -12.01
C GLY A 100 -14.53 -2.02 -10.89
N ARG A 101 -14.83 -2.89 -9.93
CA ARG A 101 -14.03 -3.10 -8.72
C ARG A 101 -12.87 -4.04 -8.96
N ILE A 102 -11.65 -3.56 -8.74
CA ILE A 102 -10.46 -4.39 -8.59
C ILE A 102 -10.25 -4.66 -7.10
N ALA A 103 -10.06 -5.91 -6.70
CA ALA A 103 -9.78 -6.28 -5.31
C ALA A 103 -8.60 -7.23 -5.22
N VAL A 104 -7.78 -7.06 -4.18
CA VAL A 104 -6.68 -7.97 -3.84
C VAL A 104 -6.73 -8.27 -2.36
N GLU A 105 -6.64 -9.55 -2.07
CA GLU A 105 -6.53 -10.09 -0.73
C GLU A 105 -5.39 -11.09 -0.71
N TRP A 106 -4.55 -11.03 0.30
CA TRP A 106 -3.57 -12.07 0.55
C TRP A 106 -3.46 -12.41 2.02
N THR A 107 -3.06 -13.66 2.29
CA THR A 107 -2.65 -14.16 3.60
C THR A 107 -1.21 -14.67 3.51
N ASN A 108 -0.46 -14.49 4.58
CA ASN A 108 0.91 -14.99 4.72
C ASN A 108 1.06 -15.55 6.13
N ARG A 109 0.79 -16.85 6.29
CA ARG A 109 0.79 -17.54 7.58
C ARG A 109 1.41 -18.92 7.42
N ASP A 110 2.15 -19.36 8.41
CA ASP A 110 2.67 -20.73 8.50
C ASP A 110 3.48 -21.19 7.27
N GLY A 111 4.14 -20.25 6.58
CA GLY A 111 4.91 -20.51 5.37
C GLY A 111 4.07 -20.61 4.09
N GLU A 112 2.76 -20.43 4.17
CA GLU A 112 1.83 -20.42 3.05
C GLU A 112 1.42 -18.99 2.68
N PHE A 113 1.68 -18.63 1.43
CA PHE A 113 1.25 -17.37 0.84
C PHE A 113 0.12 -17.62 -0.15
N GLN A 114 -1.07 -17.12 0.17
CA GLN A 114 -2.25 -17.25 -0.69
C GLN A 114 -2.69 -15.86 -1.15
N VAL A 115 -2.98 -15.73 -2.44
CA VAL A 115 -3.49 -14.51 -3.06
C VAL A 115 -4.84 -14.80 -3.71
N ASN A 116 -5.82 -13.95 -3.44
CA ASN A 116 -7.08 -13.87 -4.15
C ASN A 116 -7.20 -12.49 -4.80
N ALA A 117 -7.40 -12.45 -6.11
CA ALA A 117 -7.61 -11.21 -6.84
C ALA A 117 -8.93 -11.25 -7.62
N THR A 118 -9.60 -10.12 -7.68
CA THR A 118 -10.79 -9.90 -8.50
C THR A 118 -10.50 -8.76 -9.46
N VAL A 119 -10.64 -9.03 -10.76
CA VAL A 119 -10.49 -8.06 -11.83
C VAL A 119 -11.76 -8.12 -12.69
N PRO A 120 -12.43 -6.99 -12.95
CA PRO A 120 -13.58 -6.95 -13.85
C PRO A 120 -13.24 -7.42 -15.27
N ASP A 121 -14.25 -7.97 -15.95
CA ASP A 121 -14.13 -8.31 -17.37
C ASP A 121 -13.73 -7.08 -18.19
N GLY A 122 -12.86 -7.27 -19.18
CA GLY A 122 -12.40 -6.21 -20.09
C GLY A 122 -11.24 -5.36 -19.58
N ILE A 123 -10.79 -5.54 -18.32
CA ILE A 123 -9.51 -4.99 -17.85
C ILE A 123 -8.39 -5.98 -18.19
N GLY A 124 -7.37 -5.54 -18.93
CA GLY A 124 -6.17 -6.34 -19.14
C GLY A 124 -5.40 -6.48 -17.82
N PHE A 125 -4.97 -7.68 -17.45
CA PHE A 125 -4.14 -7.85 -16.25
C PHE A 125 -2.97 -8.79 -16.44
N HIS A 126 -1.89 -8.48 -15.72
CA HIS A 126 -0.75 -9.36 -15.54
C HIS A 126 -0.57 -9.64 -14.04
N LEU A 127 -0.48 -10.92 -13.67
CA LEU A 127 -0.18 -11.34 -12.31
C LEU A 127 1.31 -11.65 -12.20
N GLU A 128 2.00 -10.95 -11.29
CA GLU A 128 3.37 -11.23 -10.93
C GLU A 128 3.43 -11.83 -9.53
N THR A 129 3.89 -13.07 -9.45
CA THR A 129 4.23 -13.74 -8.21
C THR A 129 5.75 -13.71 -8.06
N GLU A 130 6.28 -13.26 -6.92
CA GLU A 130 7.71 -13.43 -6.63
C GLU A 130 8.01 -14.93 -6.62
N GLU A 131 8.72 -15.43 -7.63
CA GLU A 131 9.42 -16.73 -7.53
C GLU A 131 10.47 -16.58 -6.42
N LYS A 132 10.37 -17.43 -5.41
CA LYS A 132 11.43 -17.59 -4.41
C LYS A 132 12.67 -18.23 -5.02
#